data_AF-A0A525D0I3-F1
#
_entry.id   AF-A0A525D0I3-F1
#
_cell.length_a   1.000
_cell.length_b   1.000
_cell.length_c   1.000
_cell.angle_alpha   90.00
_cell.angle_beta   90.00
_cell.angle_gamma   90.00
#
_symmetry.space_group_name_H-M   'P 1'
#
loop_
_entity.id
_entity.type
_entity.pdbx_description
1 polymer ?
#
loop_
_entity_poly.entity_id
_entity_poly.type
_entity_poly.pdbx_seq_one_letter_code
_entity_poly.pdbx_strand_id
1 'polypeptide(L)' 'DTRAYASITVPSYPGGTIGICLGSLGLALTQPSRNIPNAVKDHLRYYCEQVHKAAFELPRFAKILLEQS' A
#
# COMPACT_ATOMS: atom_id res chain seq x y z
N ASP A 1 -6.57 10.27 -6.68
CA ASP A 1 -6.56 9.02 -7.46
C ASP A 1 -7.51 8.00 -6.89
N THR A 2 -8.50 7.61 -7.71
CA THR A 2 -9.48 6.55 -7.43
C THR A 2 -8.93 5.15 -7.70
N ARG A 3 -7.70 5.05 -8.21
CA ARG A 3 -7.00 3.79 -8.51
C ARG A 3 -5.58 3.90 -7.98
N ALA A 4 -5.04 2.82 -7.44
CA ALA A 4 -3.68 2.79 -6.94
C ALA A 4 -3.12 1.37 -6.97
N TYR A 5 -1.79 1.27 -7.03
CA TYR A 5 -1.07 0.01 -6.87
C TYR A 5 -0.14 0.12 -5.68
N ALA A 6 -0.23 -0.85 -4.77
CA ALA A 6 0.65 -0.95 -3.60
C ALA A 6 1.52 -2.20 -3.71
N SER A 7 2.70 -2.17 -3.10
CA SER A 7 3.59 -3.32 -2.96
C SER A 7 3.83 -3.63 -1.49
N ILE A 8 3.84 -4.92 -1.14
CA ILE A 8 4.09 -5.41 0.21
C ILE A 8 5.20 -6.45 0.18
N THR A 9 6.11 -6.38 1.14
CA THR A 9 7.16 -7.39 1.34
C THR A 9 6.61 -8.59 2.08
N VAL A 10 6.59 -9.74 1.42
CA VAL A 10 6.22 -11.04 1.99
C VAL A 10 7.31 -12.03 1.55
N PRO A 11 8.31 -12.33 2.41
CA PRO A 11 9.49 -13.10 2.01
C PRO A 11 9.20 -14.48 1.41
N SER A 12 8.08 -15.09 1.79
CA SER A 12 7.66 -16.41 1.32
C SER A 12 6.94 -16.38 -0.04
N TYR A 13 6.60 -15.21 -0.59
CA TYR A 13 6.07 -15.11 -1.94
C TYR A 13 7.17 -15.07 -3.01
N PRO A 14 6.89 -15.53 -4.24
CA PRO A 14 7.85 -15.42 -5.35
C PRO A 14 8.33 -13.97 -5.51
N GLY A 15 9.66 -13.77 -5.54
CA GLY A 15 10.26 -12.43 -5.61
C GLY A 15 10.20 -11.63 -4.30
N GLY A 16 9.76 -12.22 -3.19
CA GLY A 16 9.74 -11.62 -1.85
C GLY A 16 8.72 -10.49 -1.66
N THR A 17 7.87 -10.23 -2.66
CA THR A 17 6.87 -9.15 -2.64
C THR A 17 5.58 -9.59 -3.32
N ILE A 18 4.47 -8.92 -2.98
CA ILE A 18 3.20 -9.02 -3.70
C ILE A 18 2.62 -7.63 -3.90
N GLY A 19 2.02 -7.43 -5.07
CA GLY A 19 1.31 -6.21 -5.38
C GLY A 19 -0.20 -6.29 -5.12
N ILE A 20 -0.81 -5.13 -4.88
CA ILE A 20 -2.24 -4.98 -4.62
C ILE A 20 -2.80 -3.93 -5.57
N CYS A 21 -3.79 -4.34 -6.38
CA CYS A 21 -4.57 -3.42 -7.21
C CYS A 21 -5.76 -2.88 -6.40
N LEU A 22 -5.85 -1.57 -6.25
CA LEU A 22 -6.88 -0.91 -5.46
C LEU A 22 -7.71 0.05 -6.33
N GLY A 23 -9.01 0.07 -6.07
CA GLY A 23 -9.98 0.97 -6.70
C GLY A 23 -10.92 1.57 -5.65
N SER A 24 -11.38 2.78 -5.88
CA SER A 24 -12.18 3.58 -4.94
C SER A 24 -13.18 4.45 -5.70
N LEU A 25 -14.36 4.66 -5.13
CA LEU A 25 -15.39 5.53 -5.70
C LEU A 25 -15.29 6.99 -5.22
N GLY A 26 -14.27 7.35 -4.44
CA GLY A 26 -14.10 8.73 -3.96
C GLY A 26 -13.11 8.93 -2.81
N LEU A 27 -12.64 7.87 -2.18
CA LEU A 27 -11.63 7.92 -1.11
C LEU A 27 -10.22 7.89 -1.68
N ALA A 28 -9.32 8.69 -1.08
CA ALA A 28 -7.89 8.64 -1.35
C ALA A 28 -7.28 7.34 -0.77
N LEU A 29 -6.73 6.51 -1.64
CA LEU A 29 -6.19 5.18 -1.26
C LEU A 29 -4.80 5.27 -0.61
N THR A 30 -4.01 6.29 -0.96
CA THR A 30 -2.61 6.44 -0.55
C THR A 30 -2.43 7.01 0.86
N GLN A 31 -3.52 7.43 1.51
CA GLN A 31 -3.52 7.96 2.87
C GLN A 31 -4.56 7.22 3.72
N PRO A 32 -4.22 6.81 4.95
CA PRO A 32 -5.20 6.23 5.86
C PRO A 32 -6.27 7.27 6.23
N SER A 33 -7.54 6.92 6.09
CA SER A 33 -8.65 7.83 6.44
C SER A 33 -8.97 7.88 7.94
N ARG A 34 -8.29 7.05 8.75
CA ARG A 34 -8.51 6.93 10.19
C ARG A 34 -7.23 6.50 10.90
N ASN A 35 -7.10 6.92 12.15
CA ASN A 35 -6.03 6.48 13.03
C ASN A 35 -6.24 5.03 13.48
N ILE A 36 -5.16 4.36 13.83
CA ILE A 36 -5.20 2.99 14.36
C ILE A 36 -5.80 3.01 15.77
N PRO A 37 -6.88 2.26 16.06
CA PRO A 37 -7.44 2.19 17.42
C PRO A 37 -6.45 1.59 18.42
N ASN A 38 -6.39 2.15 19.63
CA ASN A 38 -5.48 1.68 20.69
C ASN A 38 -5.63 0.17 20.98
N ALA A 39 -6.86 -0.34 20.93
CA ALA A 39 -7.16 -1.75 21.19
C ALA A 39 -6.47 -2.74 20.24
N VAL A 40 -6.07 -2.31 19.04
CA VAL A 40 -5.39 -3.17 18.05
C VAL A 40 -3.94 -2.78 17.80
N LYS A 41 -3.52 -1.59 18.24
CA LYS A 41 -2.22 -1.00 17.91
C LYS A 41 -1.05 -1.92 18.28
N ASP A 42 -1.09 -2.53 19.45
CA ASP A 42 -0.01 -3.38 19.96
C ASP A 42 -0.02 -4.79 19.32
N HIS A 43 -1.10 -5.17 18.64
CA HIS A 43 -1.22 -6.45 17.94
C HIS A 43 -0.72 -6.39 16.49
N LEU A 44 -0.52 -5.19 15.93
CA LEU A 44 -0.04 -5.02 14.56
C LEU A 44 1.46 -5.30 14.47
N ARG A 45 1.82 -6.25 13.61
CA ARG A 45 3.22 -6.69 13.43
C ARG A 45 3.92 -6.08 12.21
N TYR A 46 3.14 -5.55 11.26
CA TYR A 46 3.65 -5.06 9.99
C TYR A 46 3.06 -3.69 9.64
N TYR A 47 1.73 -3.57 9.68
CA TYR A 47 1.04 -2.34 9.30
C TYR A 47 1.25 -1.22 10.33
N CYS A 48 1.63 -0.05 9.83
CA CYS A 48 1.49 1.24 10.49
C CYS A 48 1.17 2.31 9.43
N GLU A 49 0.83 3.53 9.84
CA GLU A 49 0.48 4.62 8.91
C GLU A 49 1.62 4.96 7.92
N GLN A 50 2.87 4.84 8.36
CA GLN A 50 4.04 5.06 7.50
C GLN A 50 4.20 3.94 6.47
N VAL A 51 4.01 2.68 6.88
CA VAL A 51 4.04 1.52 5.97
C VAL A 51 2.91 1.61 4.95
N HIS A 52 1.71 2.05 5.33
CA HIS A 52 0.60 2.29 4.39
C HIS A 52 1.02 3.23 3.26
N LYS A 53 1.59 4.40 3.60
CA LYS A 53 2.00 5.41 2.62
C LYS A 53 3.15 4.89 1.76
N ALA A 54 4.15 4.27 2.38
CA ALA A 54 5.31 3.72 1.69
C ALA A 54 4.95 2.58 0.72
N ALA A 55 3.89 1.83 0.98
CA ALA A 55 3.47 0.74 0.08
C ALA A 55 3.11 1.23 -1.33
N PHE A 56 2.72 2.51 -1.49
CA PHE A 56 2.43 3.12 -2.79
C PHE A 56 3.68 3.74 -3.45
N GLU A 57 4.83 3.75 -2.76
CA GLU A 57 6.09 4.20 -3.32
C GLU A 57 6.75 3.08 -4.12
N LEU A 58 6.43 3.03 -5.40
CA LEU A 58 6.91 1.97 -6.29
C LEU A 58 8.30 2.27 -6.87
N PRO A 59 9.06 1.23 -7.26
CA PRO A 59 10.28 1.39 -8.04
C PRO A 59 10.04 2.24 -9.30
N ARG A 60 11.06 3.01 -9.71
CA ARG A 60 10.99 3.96 -10.84
C ARG A 60 10.37 3.36 -12.10
N PHE A 61 10.78 2.15 -12.47
CA PHE A 61 10.28 1.49 -13.69
C PHE A 61 8.77 1.18 -13.61
N ALA A 62 8.29 0.77 -12.44
CA ALA A 62 6.88 0.45 -12.23
C ALA A 62 6.01 1.70 -12.22
N LYS A 63 6.51 2.81 -11.64
CA LYS A 63 5.84 4.12 -11.72
C LYS A 63 5.64 4.57 -13.16
N ILE A 64 6.70 4.52 -13.97
CA ILE A 64 6.64 4.89 -15.40
C ILE A 64 5.59 4.03 -16.13
N LEU A 65 5.55 2.72 -15.86
CA LEU A 65 4.61 1.81 -16.52
C LEU A 65 3.15 2.10 -16.13
N LEU A 66 2.88 2.47 -14.88
CA LEU A 66 1.53 2.84 -14.42
C LEU A 66 1.08 4.22 -14.93
N GLU A 67 2.00 5.16 -15.09
CA GLU A 67 1.69 6.48 -15.66
C GLU A 67 1.33 6.39 -17.16
N GLN A 68 1.78 5.33 -17.83
CA GLN A 68 1.51 5.06 -19.24
C GLN A 68 0.21 4.27 -19.48
N SER A 69 -0.45 3.77 -18.42
CA SER A 69 -1.64 2.91 -18.47
C SER A 69 -2.93 3.65 -18.14
#